data_AF-A0A2H1KXE2-F1
#
_entry.id   AF-A0A2H1KXE2-F1
#
_cell.length_a   1.000
_cell.length_b   1.000
_cell.length_c   1.000
_cell.angle_alpha   90.00
_cell.angle_beta   90.00
_cell.angle_gamma   90.00
#
_symmetry.space_group_name_H-M   'P 1'
#
loop_
_entity.id
_entity.type
_entity.pdbx_description
1 polymer ?
#
loop_
_entity_poly.entity_id
_entity_poly.type
_entity_poly.pdbx_seq_one_letter_code
_entity_poly.pdbx_strand_id
1 'polypeptide(L)'
;MPPYTFNVYGGCMRYSKQVRANVMAEMGRRELRQMDVAEILKISQNNVSRRLHGAVDWKLGELLRLAQVWEIPLATLLNGTEDDPFAPNGEAKAVEA
;
A
#
# COMPACT_ATOMS: atom_id res chain seq x y z
N MET A 1 -17.47 3.01 -32.68
CA MET A 1 -17.36 2.81 -31.22
C MET A 1 -16.08 2.00 -30.98
N PRO A 2 -14.96 2.64 -30.63
CA PRO A 2 -13.71 1.91 -30.39
C PRO A 2 -13.74 1.23 -29.00
N PRO A 3 -13.14 0.04 -28.84
CA PRO A 3 -13.08 -0.66 -27.55
C PRO A 3 -12.05 0.02 -26.64
N TYR A 4 -12.47 0.40 -25.43
CA TYR A 4 -11.59 0.88 -24.37
C TYR A 4 -10.58 -0.20 -23.98
N THR A 5 -9.33 -0.07 -24.43
CA THR A 5 -8.20 -0.82 -23.88
C THR A 5 -7.44 0.11 -22.94
N PHE A 6 -7.88 0.15 -21.68
CA PHE A 6 -7.20 0.89 -20.63
C PHE A 6 -5.95 0.10 -20.22
N ASN A 7 -4.78 0.57 -20.63
CA ASN A 7 -3.50 -0.07 -20.35
C ASN A 7 -2.95 0.46 -19.00
N VAL A 8 -3.20 -0.27 -17.90
CA VAL A 8 -3.00 0.16 -16.49
C VAL A 8 -1.63 -0.20 -15.90
N TYR A 9 -0.62 -0.50 -16.71
CA TYR A 9 0.61 -1.10 -16.18
C TYR A 9 1.67 -0.09 -15.68
N GLY A 10 1.32 1.18 -15.48
CA GLY A 10 2.24 2.21 -14.93
C GLY A 10 1.99 2.61 -13.47
N GLY A 11 0.73 2.56 -12.99
CA GLY A 11 0.34 3.08 -11.67
C GLY A 11 0.51 2.10 -10.49
N CYS A 12 0.44 0.80 -10.75
CA CYS A 12 0.45 -0.25 -9.71
C CYS A 12 1.73 -0.25 -8.85
N MET A 13 2.87 0.21 -9.40
CA MET A 13 4.16 0.28 -8.71
C MET A 13 4.27 1.40 -7.65
N ARG A 14 3.41 2.43 -7.71
CA ARG A 14 3.50 3.57 -6.78
C ARG A 14 2.72 3.32 -5.49
N TYR A 15 1.53 2.73 -5.61
CA TYR A 15 0.66 2.38 -4.49
C TYR A 15 1.33 1.39 -3.51
N SER A 16 1.84 0.27 -4.01
CA SER A 16 2.42 -0.79 -3.16
C SER A 16 3.66 -0.30 -2.41
N LYS A 17 4.47 0.54 -3.05
CA LYS A 17 5.63 1.19 -2.42
C LYS A 17 5.22 2.11 -1.27
N GLN A 18 4.13 2.87 -1.43
CA GLN A 18 3.63 3.79 -0.42
C GLN A 18 3.05 3.05 0.78
N VAL A 19 2.17 2.07 0.54
CA VAL A 19 1.61 1.21 1.61
C VAL A 19 2.72 0.55 2.42
N ARG A 20 3.73 0.03 1.73
CA ARG A 20 4.91 -0.58 2.36
C ARG A 20 5.68 0.42 3.23
N ALA A 21 5.89 1.65 2.76
CA ALA A 21 6.54 2.70 3.54
C ALA A 21 5.73 3.06 4.79
N ASN A 22 4.41 3.15 4.67
CA ASN A 22 3.51 3.42 5.80
C ASN A 22 3.55 2.28 6.82
N VAL A 23 3.53 1.01 6.36
CA VAL A 23 3.67 -0.15 7.24
C VAL A 23 5.02 -0.13 7.98
N MET A 24 6.12 0.16 7.28
CA MET A 24 7.44 0.28 7.91
C MET A 24 7.51 1.45 8.91
N ALA A 25 6.87 2.57 8.62
CA ALA A 25 6.79 3.71 9.53
C ALA A 25 6.04 3.35 10.81
N GLU A 26 4.90 2.65 10.71
CA GLU A 26 4.15 2.17 11.88
C GLU A 26 4.94 1.14 12.69
N MET A 27 5.65 0.22 12.02
CA MET A 27 6.55 -0.71 12.70
C MET A 27 7.65 0.04 13.47
N GLY A 28 8.27 1.04 12.85
CA GLY A 28 9.33 1.84 13.46
C GLY A 28 8.84 2.65 14.67
N ARG A 29 7.63 3.24 14.60
CA ARG A 29 7.02 4.00 15.71
C ARG A 29 6.74 3.15 16.95
N ARG A 30 6.54 1.84 16.75
CA ARG A 30 6.13 0.88 17.79
C ARG A 30 7.25 -0.08 18.18
N GLU A 31 8.44 0.12 17.64
CA GLU A 31 9.61 -0.75 17.82
C GLU A 31 9.34 -2.23 17.46
N LEU A 32 8.42 -2.46 16.51
CA LEU A 32 8.02 -3.80 16.09
C LEU A 32 9.03 -4.41 15.12
N ARG A 33 9.32 -5.70 15.35
CA ARG A 33 10.14 -6.53 14.48
C ARG A 33 9.28 -7.21 13.42
N GLN A 34 9.92 -7.72 12.37
CA GLN A 34 9.25 -8.50 11.34
C GLN A 34 8.58 -9.76 11.89
N MET A 35 9.11 -10.32 12.99
CA MET A 35 8.53 -11.46 13.69
C MET A 35 7.19 -11.12 14.33
N ASP A 36 7.06 -9.95 14.97
CA ASP A 36 5.80 -9.53 15.60
C ASP A 36 4.68 -9.38 14.54
N VAL A 37 5.03 -8.83 13.37
CA VAL A 37 4.12 -8.75 12.22
C VAL A 37 3.75 -10.13 11.68
N ALA A 38 4.71 -11.06 11.65
CA ALA A 38 4.50 -12.43 11.20
C ALA A 38 3.51 -13.18 12.11
N GLU A 39 3.64 -12.98 13.43
CA GLU A 39 2.74 -13.53 14.44
C GLU A 39 1.31 -12.99 14.28
N ILE A 40 1.16 -11.67 14.10
CA ILE A 40 -0.15 -11.02 13.89
C ILE A 40 -0.88 -11.58 12.66
N LEU A 41 -0.13 -11.78 11.58
CA LEU A 41 -0.65 -12.23 10.29
C LEU A 41 -0.72 -13.76 10.16
N LYS A 42 -0.16 -14.51 11.12
CA LYS A 42 -0.02 -15.97 11.08
C LYS A 42 0.68 -16.47 9.81
N ILE A 43 1.70 -15.74 9.37
CA ILE A 43 2.53 -16.11 8.22
C ILE A 43 4.00 -16.24 8.65
N SER A 44 4.85 -16.80 7.79
CA SER A 44 6.28 -16.88 8.10
C SER A 44 6.96 -15.50 8.01
N GLN A 45 8.02 -15.30 8.81
CA GLN A 45 8.82 -14.06 8.76
C GLN A 45 9.40 -13.79 7.36
N ASN A 46 9.75 -14.85 6.61
CA ASN A 46 10.17 -14.71 5.21
C ASN A 46 9.07 -14.10 4.32
N ASN A 47 7.80 -14.47 4.54
CA ASN A 47 6.67 -13.88 3.81
C ASN A 47 6.43 -12.41 4.15
N VAL A 48 6.68 -12.00 5.40
CA VAL A 48 6.67 -10.58 5.79
C VAL A 48 7.82 -9.84 5.13
N SER A 49 9.03 -10.39 5.19
CA SER A 49 10.21 -9.81 4.52
C SER A 49 9.96 -9.59 3.03
N ARG A 50 9.44 -10.58 2.31
CA ARG A 50 9.09 -10.42 0.88
C ARG A 50 8.13 -9.27 0.60
N ARG A 51 7.17 -9.00 1.49
CA ARG A 51 6.26 -7.84 1.38
C ARG A 51 6.96 -6.52 1.67
N LEU A 52 7.77 -6.49 2.73
CA LEU A 52 8.55 -5.31 3.10
C LEU A 52 9.61 -4.92 2.05
N HIS A 53 10.04 -5.88 1.23
CA HIS A 53 10.95 -5.62 0.11
C HIS A 53 10.21 -5.39 -1.22
N GLY A 54 8.88 -5.56 -1.26
CA GLY A 54 8.06 -5.37 -2.46
C GLY A 54 8.10 -6.51 -3.46
N ALA A 55 8.59 -7.70 -3.07
CA ALA A 55 8.50 -8.90 -3.89
C ALA A 55 7.08 -9.51 -3.90
N VAL A 56 6.24 -9.13 -2.92
CA VAL A 56 4.84 -9.53 -2.79
C VAL A 56 4.04 -8.33 -2.32
N ASP A 57 2.89 -8.07 -2.94
CA ASP A 57 2.02 -6.97 -2.53
C ASP A 57 1.25 -7.28 -1.23
N TRP A 58 0.92 -6.22 -0.51
CA TRP A 58 0.05 -6.27 0.67
C TRP A 58 -1.39 -6.53 0.25
N LYS A 59 -2.02 -7.54 0.85
CA LYS A 59 -3.46 -7.79 0.65
C LYS A 59 -4.28 -6.92 1.60
N LEU A 60 -5.47 -6.50 1.16
CA LEU A 60 -6.39 -5.71 2.00
C LEU A 60 -6.69 -6.39 3.34
N GLY A 61 -6.91 -7.72 3.35
CA GLY A 61 -7.14 -8.47 4.59
C GLY A 61 -5.96 -8.44 5.56
N GLU A 62 -4.73 -8.37 5.06
CA GLU A 62 -3.52 -8.25 5.89
C GLU A 62 -3.44 -6.85 6.51
N LEU A 63 -3.71 -5.81 5.71
CA LEU A 63 -3.72 -4.42 6.17
C LEU A 63 -4.83 -4.18 7.21
N LEU A 64 -6.02 -4.73 7.00
CA LEU A 64 -7.13 -4.67 7.96
C LEU A 64 -6.74 -5.32 9.29
N ARG A 65 -6.06 -6.47 9.24
CA ARG A 65 -5.63 -7.16 10.45
C ARG A 65 -4.58 -6.36 11.21
N LEU A 66 -3.61 -5.78 10.50
CA LEU A 66 -2.61 -4.91 11.11
C LEU A 66 -3.25 -3.67 11.71
N ALA A 67 -4.13 -2.98 10.97
CA ALA A 67 -4.85 -1.81 11.46
C ALA A 67 -5.65 -2.10 12.73
N GLN A 68 -6.33 -3.26 12.79
CA GLN A 68 -7.07 -3.69 13.97
C GLN A 68 -6.15 -3.92 15.18
N VAL A 69 -5.05 -4.64 15.01
CA VAL A 69 -4.13 -4.95 16.12
C VAL A 69 -3.36 -3.72 16.57
N TRP A 70 -3.05 -2.83 15.64
CA TRP A 70 -2.35 -1.59 15.91
C TRP A 70 -3.27 -0.47 16.38
N GLU A 71 -4.58 -0.69 16.41
CA GLU A 71 -5.60 0.29 16.81
C GLU A 71 -5.46 1.61 16.02
N ILE A 72 -5.16 1.50 14.72
CA ILE A 72 -5.09 2.65 13.81
C ILE A 72 -6.17 2.55 12.74
N PRO A 73 -6.65 3.71 12.23
CA PRO A 73 -7.46 3.72 11.03
C PRO A 73 -6.71 3.08 9.85
N LEU A 74 -7.38 2.23 9.07
CA LEU A 74 -6.81 1.66 7.83
C LEU A 74 -6.28 2.76 6.88
N ALA A 75 -6.96 3.91 6.85
CA ALA A 75 -6.54 5.09 6.09
C ALA A 75 -5.10 5.53 6.40
N THR A 76 -4.59 5.28 7.61
CA THR A 76 -3.19 5.57 7.98
C THR A 76 -2.20 4.73 7.17
N LEU A 77 -2.53 3.45 6.94
CA LEU A 77 -1.71 2.56 6.12
C LEU A 77 -1.82 2.87 4.63
N LEU A 78 -2.93 3.44 4.20
CA LEU A 78 -3.20 3.88 2.83
C LEU A 78 -2.87 5.36 2.60
N ASN A 79 -2.29 6.05 3.57
CA ASN A 79 -2.08 7.49 3.44
C ASN A 79 -1.11 7.81 2.29
N GLY A 80 -1.46 8.80 1.47
CA GLY A 80 -0.68 9.19 0.30
C GLY A 80 -0.73 8.20 -0.87
N THR A 81 -1.62 7.19 -0.82
CA THR A 81 -1.89 6.33 -1.98
C THR A 81 -2.87 6.94 -2.98
N GLU A 82 -3.34 8.16 -2.72
CA GLU A 82 -4.32 8.92 -3.51
C GLU A 82 -3.77 9.50 -4.81
N ASP A 83 -2.54 9.12 -5.20
CA ASP A 83 -2.12 9.32 -6.57
C ASP A 83 -2.98 8.39 -7.43
N ASP A 84 -4.05 8.98 -7.96
CA ASP A 84 -5.14 8.32 -8.65
C ASP A 84 -4.59 7.33 -9.69
N PRO A 85 -4.76 6.01 -9.49
CA PRO A 85 -4.31 5.01 -10.46
C PRO A 85 -5.08 5.08 -11.79
N PHE A 86 -6.17 5.87 -11.81
CA PHE A 86 -6.98 6.19 -12.97
C PHE A 86 -6.80 7.65 -13.44
N ALA A 87 -5.89 8.43 -12.83
CA ALA A 87 -5.61 9.76 -13.34
C ALA A 87 -5.12 9.58 -14.78
N PRO A 88 -5.84 10.11 -15.79
CA PRO A 88 -5.34 10.07 -17.14
C PRO A 88 -4.02 10.84 -17.14
N ASN A 89 -2.96 10.17 -17.58
CA ASN A 89 -1.62 10.74 -17.64
C ASN A 89 -1.66 12.14 -18.28
N GLY A 90 -1.46 13.18 -17.47
CA GLY A 90 -0.97 14.47 -17.94
C GLY A 90 -1.95 15.38 -18.69
N GLU A 91 -3.15 15.64 -18.19
CA GLU A 91 -3.86 16.87 -18.55
C GLU A 91 -4.89 17.34 -17.51
N ALA A 92 -4.40 18.10 -16.54
CA ALA A 92 -5.19 19.08 -15.81
C ALA A 92 -4.31 20.29 -15.47
N LYS A 93 -3.74 20.94 -16.49
CA LYS A 93 -3.44 22.37 -16.40
C LYS A 93 -4.50 23.12 -17.18
N ALA A 94 -5.50 23.62 -16.44
CA ALA A 94 -6.09 24.95 -16.57
C ALA A 94 -7.45 24.94 -15.85
N VAL A 95 -7.44 25.38 -14.60
CA VAL A 95 -8.59 26.14 -14.10
C VAL A 95 -8.02 27.48 -13.70
N GLU A 96 -8.00 28.39 -14.67
CA GLU A 96 -8.01 29.81 -14.38
C GLU A 96 -9.42 30.31 -14.72
N ALA A 97 -9.96 31.12 -13.80
CA ALA A 97 -11.37 31.49 -13.70
C ALA A 97 -11.81 32.52 -14.75
#